data_AF-A0A8J4Q0R8-F1
#
_entry.id   AF-A0A8J4Q0R8-F1
#
_cell.length_a   1.000
_cell.length_b   1.000
_cell.length_c   1.000
_cell.angle_alpha   90.00
_cell.angle_beta   90.00
_cell.angle_gamma   90.00
#
_symmetry.space_group_name_H-M   'P 1'
#
loop_
_entity.id
_entity.type
_entity.pdbx_description
1 polymer ?
#
loop_
_entity_poly.entity_id
_entity_poly.type
_entity_poly.pdbx_seq_one_letter_code
_entity_poly.pdbx_strand_id
1 'polypeptide(L)'
;MGKKPYQSSGLQFFTKLSPKQKILFLCVGIVLIFIFLQSRIDRRDVKKTSRAVLRNYHDSLPNSEYLTKNILVDADFNTSVNGTNAAWRTLHYCCRSQNTFSSTHKETFYILQSYDKWEGLFQPIDINTLSKHYKRDHIDNTKTKYHMFHFEVDYINYNHEGNMILMFRGLLEDNTTLDLDSRITVENKGTWIKKISAELSRKGAKYYLGQKTSRVIDADTQRISLTLYSEKQFQYIIPYVVIYEGGTIILRNSSMSYGETNELETGAMDETKEFVGDDGGHPSHHKSMLVPTYLTEPVRKIVPYFRKAKFIHLNNDISIVSQLDISRLDRLTEMSKNWDGFISVAIFIKEDSQVEELEALLELPEHESLKGNTNIHLVYKNPTDKTYPINYLRNVAIDHSPTDLVYTLDVDFITSKHSHSLMKKHILKSEYFTTRNNSLFCVAPFEIDGYDMEHTDLFPETKNELLEMIKQKVARPIHFVKAPEAHRAIQYKHWEVANRIYRNYYEIFWEPYCVFNKTTTLQYDPRFSGYGWDKVSHAYHLYLFDYQYFTVPDVFIAHLDHPLAPWIKRTNEENLQIWINQYESMVHLQYKHYHSKDTFKNFRFINIMNNDVPFPEVEKIK
;
A
#
# COMPACT_ATOMS: atom_id res chain seq x y z
N MET A 1 6.27 -7.95 66.44
CA MET A 1 7.51 -7.22 66.82
C MET A 1 8.49 -7.34 65.66
N GLY A 2 9.03 -6.31 65.01
CA GLY A 2 8.99 -4.86 65.26
C GLY A 2 9.14 -4.08 63.95
N LYS A 3 8.49 -2.91 63.90
CA LYS A 3 8.64 -1.89 62.86
C LYS A 3 10.05 -1.29 62.96
N LYS A 4 10.82 -1.26 61.86
CA LYS A 4 11.97 -0.36 61.73
C LYS A 4 11.47 1.04 61.33
N PRO A 5 11.91 2.13 61.98
CA PRO A 5 11.49 3.48 61.62
C PRO A 5 12.29 3.99 60.42
N TYR A 6 11.59 4.52 59.41
CA TYR A 6 12.19 5.36 58.37
C TYR A 6 12.61 6.69 59.01
N GLN A 7 13.89 6.81 59.37
CA GLN A 7 14.47 8.10 59.77
C GLN A 7 14.74 8.96 58.52
N SER A 8 13.91 10.00 58.36
CA SER A 8 14.26 11.38 58.00
C SER A 8 15.55 11.67 57.19
N SER A 9 15.71 11.13 55.99
CA SER A 9 16.83 11.50 55.10
C SER A 9 16.65 12.88 54.42
N GLY A 10 15.41 13.35 54.21
CA GLY A 10 15.14 14.62 53.54
C GLY A 10 15.44 15.88 54.37
N LEU A 11 15.14 15.86 55.68
CA LEU A 11 15.32 17.04 56.55
C LEU A 11 16.80 17.28 56.91
N GLN A 12 17.61 16.21 57.01
CA GLN A 12 19.05 16.32 57.25
C GLN A 12 19.82 16.86 56.03
N PHE A 13 19.32 16.61 54.81
CA PHE A 13 19.89 17.20 53.60
C PHE A 13 19.59 18.70 53.54
N PHE A 14 18.35 19.10 53.86
CA PHE A 14 17.93 20.50 53.80
C PHE A 14 18.68 21.38 54.80
N THR A 15 18.98 20.89 56.00
CA THR A 15 19.69 21.65 57.04
C THR A 15 21.14 21.96 56.67
N LYS A 16 21.80 21.10 55.88
CA LYS A 16 23.18 21.27 55.39
C LYS A 16 23.33 22.22 54.19
N LEU A 17 22.24 22.63 53.56
CA LEU A 17 22.27 23.57 52.44
C LEU A 17 22.54 25.00 52.93
N SER A 18 23.37 25.74 52.17
CA SER A 18 23.58 27.16 52.40
C SER A 18 22.27 27.96 52.20
N PRO A 19 22.12 29.17 52.77
CA PRO A 19 20.91 29.97 52.62
C PRO A 19 20.51 30.19 51.14
N LYS A 20 21.48 30.41 50.25
CA LYS A 20 21.24 30.54 48.80
C LYS A 20 20.71 29.26 48.16
N GLN A 21 21.20 28.09 48.57
CA GLN A 21 20.74 26.79 48.05
C GLN A 21 19.34 26.43 48.56
N LYS A 22 18.99 26.81 49.79
CA LYS A 22 17.62 26.62 50.32
C LYS A 22 16.59 27.45 49.55
N ILE A 23 16.94 28.69 49.23
CA ILE A 23 16.09 29.57 48.40
C ILE A 23 15.93 28.98 47.01
N LEU A 24 17.02 28.51 46.37
CA LEU A 24 16.95 27.87 45.06
C LEU A 24 16.06 26.62 45.06
N PHE A 25 16.15 25.79 46.11
CA PHE A 25 15.33 24.58 46.24
C PHE A 25 13.83 24.91 46.43
N LEU A 26 13.50 25.96 47.18
CA LEU A 26 12.13 26.45 47.33
C LEU A 26 11.60 27.03 46.00
N CYS A 27 12.42 27.80 45.27
CA CYS A 27 12.05 28.35 43.97
C CYS A 27 11.79 27.24 42.95
N VAL A 28 12.61 26.19 42.89
CA VAL A 28 12.40 25.03 42.00
C VAL A 28 11.13 24.27 42.39
N GLY A 29 10.84 24.09 43.68
CA GLY A 29 9.60 23.49 44.15
C GLY A 29 8.35 24.29 43.75
N ILE A 30 8.39 25.62 43.89
CA ILE A 30 7.30 26.52 43.49
C ILE A 30 7.10 26.50 41.98
N VAL A 31 8.17 26.52 41.18
CA VAL A 31 8.12 26.43 39.72
C VAL A 31 7.52 25.09 39.28
N LEU A 32 7.87 23.97 39.92
CA LEU A 32 7.31 22.66 39.61
C LEU A 32 5.81 22.57 39.97
N ILE A 33 5.39 23.18 41.08
CA ILE A 33 3.98 23.28 41.46
C ILE A 33 3.20 24.16 40.47
N PHE A 34 3.79 25.28 40.02
CA PHE A 34 3.21 26.13 38.99
C PHE A 34 3.08 25.40 37.64
N ILE A 35 4.12 24.68 37.20
CA ILE A 35 4.07 23.85 35.98
C ILE A 35 2.98 22.77 36.11
N PHE A 36 2.85 22.14 37.29
CA PHE A 36 1.84 21.12 37.52
C PHE A 36 0.40 21.68 37.54
N LEU A 37 0.19 22.84 38.17
CA LEU A 37 -1.10 23.54 38.20
C LEU A 37 -1.48 24.08 36.81
N GLN A 38 -0.53 24.68 36.09
CA GLN A 38 -0.73 25.18 34.72
C GLN A 38 -1.05 24.04 33.75
N SER A 39 -0.42 22.87 33.90
CA SER A 39 -0.74 21.66 33.11
C SER A 39 -2.14 21.08 33.36
N ARG A 40 -2.74 21.31 34.55
CA ARG A 40 -4.08 20.84 34.91
C ARG A 40 -5.19 21.82 34.50
N ILE A 41 -4.90 23.12 34.51
CA ILE A 41 -5.84 24.18 34.09
C ILE A 41 -5.94 24.19 32.56
N ASP A 42 -4.80 24.20 31.84
CA ASP A 42 -4.77 24.20 30.36
C ASP A 42 -5.47 22.97 29.74
N ARG A 43 -5.30 21.78 30.33
CA ARG A 43 -5.90 20.55 29.76
C ARG A 43 -7.42 20.47 29.91
N ARG A 44 -8.02 21.16 30.88
CA ARG A 44 -9.48 21.20 31.05
C ARG A 44 -10.11 22.28 30.18
N ASP A 45 -9.45 23.43 30.05
CA ASP A 45 -9.98 24.54 29.27
C ASP A 45 -9.82 24.29 27.77
N VAL A 46 -8.68 23.77 27.29
CA VAL A 46 -8.52 23.41 25.85
C VAL A 46 -9.55 22.37 25.41
N LYS A 47 -9.85 21.35 26.23
CA LYS A 47 -10.90 20.35 25.93
C LYS A 47 -12.33 20.87 26.00
N LYS A 48 -12.58 21.93 26.79
CA LYS A 48 -13.89 22.57 26.87
C LYS A 48 -14.09 23.53 25.70
N THR A 49 -13.07 24.28 25.32
CA THR A 49 -13.13 25.27 24.24
C THR A 49 -13.21 24.62 22.87
N SER A 50 -12.45 23.54 22.59
CA SER A 50 -12.58 22.80 21.32
C SER A 50 -13.96 22.14 21.18
N ARG A 51 -14.52 21.58 22.26
CA ARG A 51 -15.91 21.05 22.25
C ARG A 51 -16.99 22.11 22.12
N ALA A 52 -16.77 23.31 22.67
CA ALA A 52 -17.73 24.41 22.59
C ALA A 52 -17.71 25.11 21.22
N VAL A 53 -16.54 25.27 20.61
CA VAL A 53 -16.39 25.85 19.27
C VAL A 53 -16.93 24.89 18.20
N LEU A 54 -16.69 23.58 18.34
CA LEU A 54 -17.28 22.57 17.44
C LEU A 54 -18.80 22.48 17.58
N ARG A 55 -19.36 22.53 18.80
CA ARG A 55 -20.84 22.55 19.00
C ARG A 55 -21.50 23.77 18.35
N ASN A 56 -20.97 24.96 18.62
CA ASN A 56 -21.57 26.20 18.12
C ASN A 56 -21.49 26.33 16.60
N TYR A 57 -20.47 25.73 15.95
CA TYR A 57 -20.37 25.74 14.48
C TYR A 57 -21.27 24.69 13.84
N HIS A 58 -21.36 23.49 14.43
CA HIS A 58 -22.27 22.48 13.94
C HIS A 58 -23.68 23.04 13.89
N ASP A 59 -24.20 23.67 14.94
CA ASP A 59 -25.55 24.26 15.02
C ASP A 59 -25.94 25.22 13.86
N SER A 60 -24.99 25.68 13.05
CA SER A 60 -25.22 26.58 11.90
C SER A 60 -25.48 25.88 10.55
N LEU A 61 -25.32 24.55 10.47
CA LEU A 61 -25.64 23.74 9.29
C LEU A 61 -27.12 23.28 9.34
N PRO A 62 -27.88 23.33 8.23
CA PRO A 62 -29.12 22.57 8.15
C PRO A 62 -28.72 21.07 8.21
N ASN A 63 -29.17 20.34 9.25
CA ASN A 63 -28.79 18.95 9.65
C ASN A 63 -27.61 18.80 10.64
N SER A 64 -27.18 19.87 11.29
CA SER A 64 -26.13 19.94 12.32
C SER A 64 -26.15 18.93 13.48
N GLU A 65 -27.34 18.66 14.03
CA GLU A 65 -27.52 17.73 15.15
C GLU A 65 -27.22 16.28 14.77
N TYR A 66 -27.29 15.93 13.48
CA TYR A 66 -27.00 14.58 12.97
C TYR A 66 -25.49 14.34 12.81
N LEU A 67 -24.73 15.34 12.33
CA LEU A 67 -23.29 15.23 12.09
C LEU A 67 -22.47 15.22 13.40
N THR A 68 -22.88 15.98 14.42
CA THR A 68 -22.22 16.01 15.74
C THR A 68 -22.30 14.70 16.52
N LYS A 69 -23.33 13.89 16.28
CA LYS A 69 -23.55 12.61 16.98
C LYS A 69 -22.84 11.42 16.32
N ASN A 70 -22.30 11.62 15.11
CA ASN A 70 -21.86 10.54 14.21
C ASN A 70 -20.37 10.63 13.81
N ILE A 71 -19.55 11.34 14.59
CA ILE A 71 -18.09 11.43 14.38
C ILE A 71 -17.47 10.05 14.61
N LEU A 72 -16.91 9.48 13.54
CA LEU A 72 -16.17 8.22 13.57
C LEU A 72 -14.74 8.41 14.05
N VAL A 73 -14.10 9.50 13.59
CA VAL A 73 -12.74 9.87 13.92
C VAL A 73 -12.66 11.39 14.00
N ASP A 74 -12.16 11.89 15.12
CA ASP A 74 -11.65 13.25 15.27
C ASP A 74 -10.17 13.10 15.59
N ALA A 75 -9.32 13.42 14.62
CA ALA A 75 -7.88 13.23 14.73
C ALA A 75 -7.19 14.55 14.42
N ASP A 76 -6.46 15.05 15.41
CA ASP A 76 -5.31 15.89 15.13
C ASP A 76 -4.29 15.02 14.38
N PHE A 77 -3.56 15.57 13.40
CA PHE A 77 -2.49 14.83 12.71
C PHE A 77 -1.29 14.50 13.65
N ASN A 78 -1.51 14.58 14.97
CA ASN A 78 -0.57 14.42 16.06
C ASN A 78 -0.43 12.96 16.48
N THR A 79 0.81 12.49 16.44
CA THR A 79 1.19 11.14 16.82
C THR A 79 1.41 11.05 18.34
N SER A 80 0.35 10.94 19.15
CA SER A 80 0.40 10.22 20.44
C SER A 80 -0.96 10.12 21.12
N VAL A 81 -1.77 9.15 20.72
CA VAL A 81 -2.71 8.54 21.66
C VAL A 81 -2.39 7.06 21.74
N ASN A 82 -1.80 6.68 22.87
CA ASN A 82 -1.54 5.33 23.34
C ASN A 82 -2.48 4.29 22.71
N GLY A 83 -1.99 3.57 21.70
CA GLY A 83 -2.63 2.33 21.23
C GLY A 83 -4.04 2.46 20.66
N THR A 84 -4.49 3.63 20.20
CA THR A 84 -5.79 3.76 19.53
C THR A 84 -5.67 3.72 18.01
N ASN A 85 -6.60 2.97 17.42
CA ASN A 85 -6.75 2.57 16.01
C ASN A 85 -6.93 3.70 14.98
N ALA A 86 -6.68 4.95 15.34
CA ALA A 86 -7.13 6.15 14.62
C ALA A 86 -5.98 7.12 14.25
N ALA A 87 -4.76 6.61 14.07
CA ALA A 87 -3.66 7.41 13.55
C ALA A 87 -3.60 7.31 12.03
N TRP A 88 -3.52 8.45 11.34
CA TRP A 88 -3.12 8.58 9.94
C TRP A 88 -1.88 7.71 9.64
N ARG A 89 -1.48 7.52 8.38
CA ARG A 89 -0.22 6.86 7.97
C ARG A 89 0.40 7.59 6.79
N THR A 90 1.73 7.57 6.67
CA THR A 90 2.43 8.13 5.51
C THR A 90 2.42 7.12 4.37
N LEU A 91 2.23 7.59 3.14
CA LEU A 91 2.32 6.76 1.93
C LEU A 91 3.78 6.53 1.48
N HIS A 92 4.70 7.42 1.87
CA HIS A 92 6.11 7.40 1.50
C HIS A 92 7.03 7.54 2.75
N TYR A 93 8.31 7.16 2.63
CA TYR A 93 9.31 6.99 3.72
C TYR A 93 9.81 8.32 4.34
N CYS A 94 9.02 9.40 4.36
CA CYS A 94 9.40 10.58 5.13
C CYS A 94 9.13 10.32 6.62
N CYS A 95 10.21 10.23 7.41
CA CYS A 95 10.15 10.00 8.85
C CYS A 95 9.17 10.97 9.53
N ARG A 96 8.12 10.37 10.11
CA ARG A 96 6.95 11.07 10.65
C ARG A 96 7.27 12.12 11.71
N SER A 97 8.31 11.84 12.52
CA SER A 97 8.82 12.71 13.57
C SER A 97 9.44 14.01 13.04
N GLN A 98 9.85 14.03 11.78
CA GLN A 98 10.40 15.24 11.16
C GLN A 98 9.27 16.16 10.67
N ASN A 99 8.11 15.60 10.33
CA ASN A 99 6.97 16.27 9.69
C ASN A 99 6.02 16.93 10.70
N THR A 100 6.00 16.48 11.95
CA THR A 100 5.22 17.13 13.00
C THR A 100 5.95 18.36 13.55
N PHE A 101 5.21 19.44 13.79
CA PHE A 101 5.73 20.67 14.38
C PHE A 101 4.79 21.16 15.48
N SER A 102 5.31 21.31 16.69
CA SER A 102 4.58 21.96 17.77
C SER A 102 4.92 23.46 17.77
N SER A 103 3.91 24.31 17.63
CA SER A 103 4.08 25.75 17.72
C SER A 103 4.47 26.18 19.13
N THR A 104 4.89 27.45 19.26
CA THR A 104 5.16 28.09 20.55
C THR A 104 3.95 28.09 21.49
N HIS A 105 2.73 27.91 20.95
CA HIS A 105 1.47 27.78 21.68
C HIS A 105 1.06 26.32 21.98
N LYS A 106 1.94 25.33 21.74
CA LYS A 106 1.69 23.88 21.92
C LYS A 106 0.60 23.29 21.01
N GLU A 107 0.18 24.00 19.96
CA GLU A 107 -0.60 23.41 18.87
C GLU A 107 0.32 22.56 17.99
N THR A 108 -0.15 21.40 17.52
CA THR A 108 0.65 20.50 16.69
C THR A 108 0.11 20.50 15.27
N PHE A 109 1.02 20.69 14.32
CA PHE A 109 0.74 20.72 12.88
C PHE A 109 1.52 19.59 12.20
N TYR A 110 0.98 19.10 11.08
CA TYR A 110 1.68 18.18 10.21
C TYR A 110 2.07 18.88 8.91
N ILE A 111 3.36 18.93 8.62
CA ILE A 111 3.89 19.52 7.39
C ILE A 111 4.04 18.39 6.37
N LEU A 112 3.09 18.34 5.43
CA LEU A 112 3.14 17.45 4.28
C LEU A 112 3.90 18.16 3.16
N GLN A 113 5.09 17.67 2.81
CA GLN A 113 5.94 18.27 1.79
C GLN A 113 6.34 17.23 0.76
N SER A 114 6.31 17.63 -0.51
CA SER A 114 6.99 16.94 -1.59
C SER A 114 8.00 17.88 -2.26
N TYR A 115 9.11 17.31 -2.75
CA TYR A 115 10.13 18.05 -3.52
C TYR A 115 9.90 17.86 -5.03
N ASP A 116 10.06 16.64 -5.54
CA ASP A 116 9.85 16.30 -6.96
C ASP A 116 9.00 15.03 -7.15
N LYS A 117 8.42 14.50 -6.07
CA LYS A 117 7.73 13.21 -6.03
C LYS A 117 6.26 13.40 -5.62
N TRP A 118 5.52 12.32 -5.46
CA TRP A 118 4.25 12.37 -4.74
C TRP A 118 4.52 12.10 -3.25
N GLU A 119 3.69 12.66 -2.37
CA GLU A 119 3.72 12.38 -0.93
C GLU A 119 2.26 12.37 -0.44
N GLY A 120 1.96 11.63 0.63
CA GLY A 120 0.61 11.67 1.17
C GLY A 120 0.41 10.94 2.47
N LEU A 121 -0.80 11.11 2.98
CA LEU A 121 -1.32 10.47 4.17
C LEU A 121 -2.55 9.64 3.84
N PHE A 122 -2.77 8.56 4.59
CA PHE A 122 -3.98 7.75 4.49
C PHE A 122 -4.45 7.24 5.84
N GLN A 123 -5.75 6.96 5.98
CA GLN A 123 -6.31 6.42 7.21
C GLN A 123 -7.43 5.42 6.91
N PRO A 124 -7.22 4.10 7.06
CA PRO A 124 -8.28 3.12 6.85
C PRO A 124 -9.28 3.12 8.02
N ILE A 125 -10.56 3.05 7.70
CA ILE A 125 -11.69 3.15 8.65
C ILE A 125 -12.62 1.95 8.46
N ASP A 126 -12.87 1.21 9.54
CA ASP A 126 -13.78 0.05 9.57
C ASP A 126 -15.21 0.51 9.85
N ILE A 127 -16.04 0.64 8.80
CA ILE A 127 -17.43 1.08 8.94
C ILE A 127 -18.28 -0.02 9.59
N ASN A 128 -17.96 -1.30 9.37
CA ASN A 128 -18.69 -2.43 9.95
C ASN A 128 -18.54 -2.53 11.47
N THR A 129 -17.34 -2.28 12.00
CA THR A 129 -17.11 -2.29 13.46
C THR A 129 -17.70 -1.06 14.14
N LEU A 130 -17.63 0.10 13.47
CA LEU A 130 -18.13 1.36 14.03
C LEU A 130 -19.67 1.44 13.98
N SER A 131 -20.30 0.93 12.91
CA SER A 131 -21.77 0.88 12.78
C SER A 131 -22.47 -0.02 13.81
N LYS A 132 -21.77 -1.02 14.39
CA LYS A 132 -22.33 -1.84 15.48
C LYS A 132 -22.65 -1.05 16.76
N HIS A 133 -22.01 0.11 16.96
CA HIS A 133 -22.38 1.03 18.05
C HIS A 133 -23.52 1.98 17.64
N TYR A 134 -23.73 2.17 16.34
CA TYR A 134 -24.75 3.04 15.75
C TYR A 134 -26.14 2.36 15.66
N LYS A 135 -26.20 1.05 15.39
CA LYS A 135 -27.46 0.28 15.22
C LYS A 135 -28.34 0.17 16.49
N ARG A 136 -28.05 0.87 17.59
CA ARG A 136 -28.82 0.77 18.84
C ARG A 136 -29.95 1.79 18.99
N ASP A 137 -29.91 2.95 18.33
CA ASP A 137 -30.85 4.02 18.71
C ASP A 137 -31.80 4.56 17.61
N HIS A 138 -31.52 4.52 16.29
CA HIS A 138 -32.48 5.06 15.31
C HIS A 138 -32.34 4.47 13.91
N ILE A 139 -33.07 3.39 13.59
CA ILE A 139 -33.18 2.90 12.20
C ILE A 139 -34.64 2.57 11.88
N ASP A 140 -35.28 3.41 11.07
CA ASP A 140 -36.49 3.07 10.35
C ASP A 140 -36.07 2.56 8.96
N ASN A 141 -35.94 1.23 8.83
CA ASN A 141 -35.46 0.52 7.63
C ASN A 141 -36.31 0.75 6.37
N THR A 142 -37.36 1.56 6.43
CA THR A 142 -38.29 1.77 5.30
C THR A 142 -38.03 3.06 4.50
N LYS A 143 -37.05 3.90 4.90
CA LYS A 143 -36.83 5.22 4.26
C LYS A 143 -35.41 5.55 3.78
N THR A 144 -34.35 4.89 4.26
CA THR A 144 -32.95 5.23 3.89
C THR A 144 -32.64 4.99 2.40
N LYS A 145 -32.10 6.01 1.70
CA LYS A 145 -31.69 5.88 0.28
C LYS A 145 -30.17 5.83 0.06
N TYR A 146 -29.38 6.54 0.87
CA TYR A 146 -27.93 6.63 0.71
C TYR A 146 -27.18 6.53 2.05
N HIS A 147 -26.06 5.82 2.05
CA HIS A 147 -25.02 5.89 3.05
C HIS A 147 -24.06 7.04 2.73
N MET A 148 -23.70 7.83 3.73
CA MET A 148 -22.89 9.03 3.58
C MET A 148 -21.63 8.94 4.42
N PHE A 149 -20.47 9.18 3.80
CA PHE A 149 -19.20 9.40 4.51
C PHE A 149 -18.74 10.83 4.27
N HIS A 150 -18.49 11.56 5.35
CA HIS A 150 -18.08 12.96 5.33
C HIS A 150 -16.69 13.09 5.92
N PHE A 151 -15.82 13.83 5.24
CA PHE A 151 -14.42 14.02 5.58
C PHE A 151 -14.04 15.50 5.49
N GLU A 152 -13.55 16.08 6.58
CA GLU A 152 -13.05 17.45 6.60
C GLU A 152 -11.56 17.49 6.92
N VAL A 153 -10.86 18.46 6.32
CA VAL A 153 -9.45 18.75 6.58
C VAL A 153 -9.24 20.25 6.73
N ASP A 154 -8.63 20.64 7.84
CA ASP A 154 -8.08 21.98 8.05
C ASP A 154 -6.65 22.02 7.51
N TYR A 155 -6.39 22.93 6.58
CA TYR A 155 -5.11 23.05 5.90
C TYR A 155 -4.70 24.49 5.67
N ILE A 156 -3.38 24.72 5.56
CA ILE A 156 -2.80 25.95 5.05
C ILE A 156 -2.00 25.56 3.82
N ASN A 157 -2.36 26.12 2.68
CA ASN A 157 -1.66 25.87 1.44
C ASN A 157 -0.37 26.70 1.40
N TYR A 158 0.75 26.10 1.81
CA TYR A 158 2.08 26.72 1.80
C TYR A 158 2.83 26.38 0.51
N ASN A 159 2.12 26.34 -0.62
CA ASN A 159 2.64 25.81 -1.88
C ASN A 159 2.92 26.88 -2.94
N HIS A 160 4.00 26.70 -3.70
CA HIS A 160 4.43 27.53 -4.84
C HIS A 160 3.94 26.98 -6.19
N GLU A 161 3.82 25.65 -6.33
CA GLU A 161 3.62 24.96 -7.62
C GLU A 161 2.59 23.80 -7.58
N GLY A 162 2.40 23.10 -6.45
CA GLY A 162 1.52 21.91 -6.41
C GLY A 162 0.10 22.10 -5.84
N ASN A 163 -0.77 21.14 -6.14
CA ASN A 163 -2.13 21.05 -5.62
C ASN A 163 -2.26 19.98 -4.51
N MET A 164 -3.13 20.22 -3.52
CA MET A 164 -3.52 19.20 -2.54
C MET A 164 -4.65 18.36 -3.13
N ILE A 165 -4.66 17.06 -2.88
CA ILE A 165 -5.67 16.15 -3.41
C ILE A 165 -6.25 15.32 -2.28
N LEU A 166 -7.57 15.27 -2.25
CA LEU A 166 -8.34 14.38 -1.39
C LEU A 166 -8.89 13.25 -2.24
N MET A 167 -8.80 12.03 -1.76
CA MET A 167 -9.34 10.87 -2.47
C MET A 167 -9.84 9.80 -1.50
N PHE A 168 -10.72 8.94 -2.00
CA PHE A 168 -11.16 7.76 -1.27
C PHE A 168 -10.82 6.46 -2.01
N ARG A 169 -10.49 5.45 -1.22
CA ARG A 169 -10.61 4.03 -1.57
C ARG A 169 -11.57 3.36 -0.63
N GLY A 170 -12.08 2.19 -0.99
CA GLY A 170 -12.97 1.47 -0.10
C GLY A 170 -13.64 0.30 -0.78
N LEU A 171 -14.40 -0.44 0.03
CA LEU A 171 -15.17 -1.59 -0.41
C LEU A 171 -16.60 -1.44 0.10
N LEU A 172 -17.56 -1.65 -0.79
CA LEU A 172 -18.99 -1.69 -0.46
C LEU A 172 -19.40 -3.10 -0.02
N GLU A 173 -20.57 -3.24 0.61
CA GLU A 173 -21.08 -4.50 1.17
C GLU A 173 -21.21 -5.65 0.16
N ASP A 174 -21.33 -5.34 -1.12
CA ASP A 174 -21.38 -6.29 -2.23
C ASP A 174 -20.01 -6.60 -2.87
N ASN A 175 -18.93 -6.13 -2.24
CA ASN A 175 -17.55 -6.19 -2.71
C ASN A 175 -17.22 -5.31 -3.92
N THR A 176 -18.05 -4.32 -4.24
CA THR A 176 -17.67 -3.29 -5.21
C THR A 176 -16.56 -2.42 -4.62
N THR A 177 -15.46 -2.23 -5.37
CA THR A 177 -14.34 -1.35 -5.00
C THR A 177 -14.61 0.10 -5.42
N LEU A 178 -14.05 1.05 -4.66
CA LEU A 178 -14.07 2.48 -4.98
C LEU A 178 -12.70 2.90 -5.56
N ASP A 179 -12.65 3.64 -6.67
CA ASP A 179 -11.40 3.96 -7.41
C ASP A 179 -11.05 5.46 -7.51
N LEU A 180 -9.90 5.77 -8.15
CA LEU A 180 -9.04 6.95 -8.03
C LEU A 180 -9.68 8.20 -8.59
N ASP A 181 -10.68 8.00 -9.45
CA ASP A 181 -11.51 9.03 -10.01
C ASP A 181 -12.41 9.67 -8.92
N SER A 182 -12.55 9.04 -7.75
CA SER A 182 -13.15 9.64 -6.54
C SER A 182 -12.19 10.60 -5.84
N ARG A 183 -11.61 11.55 -6.58
CA ARG A 183 -10.64 12.54 -6.07
C ARG A 183 -11.06 13.98 -6.37
N ILE A 184 -10.61 14.90 -5.53
CA ILE A 184 -10.73 16.34 -5.74
C ILE A 184 -9.37 16.98 -5.62
N THR A 185 -9.05 17.81 -6.60
CA THR A 185 -7.87 18.68 -6.60
C THR A 185 -8.24 20.02 -5.99
N VAL A 186 -7.48 20.43 -4.98
CA VAL A 186 -7.61 21.68 -4.26
C VAL A 186 -6.50 22.60 -4.71
N GLU A 187 -6.87 23.56 -5.56
CA GLU A 187 -5.96 24.56 -6.09
C GLU A 187 -5.52 25.56 -5.03
N ASN A 188 -4.33 26.13 -5.20
CA ASN A 188 -3.89 27.28 -4.40
C ASN A 188 -4.50 28.58 -4.97
N LYS A 189 -5.54 29.14 -4.33
CA LYS A 189 -6.27 30.32 -4.85
C LYS A 189 -5.83 31.70 -4.28
N GLY A 190 -4.85 31.82 -3.39
CA GLY A 190 -4.37 33.15 -2.92
C GLY A 190 -3.03 33.10 -2.15
N THR A 191 -1.96 33.90 -2.38
CA THR A 191 -1.70 35.36 -2.50
C THR A 191 -1.25 36.07 -1.21
N TRP A 192 0.01 35.84 -0.73
CA TRP A 192 0.88 36.84 -0.03
C TRP A 192 2.22 36.25 0.45
N ILE A 193 2.32 34.92 0.58
CA ILE A 193 3.59 34.24 0.89
C ILE A 193 4.45 34.28 -0.38
N LYS A 194 5.53 35.08 -0.36
CA LYS A 194 6.47 35.20 -1.49
C LYS A 194 6.95 33.81 -1.91
N LYS A 195 7.09 33.62 -3.22
CA LYS A 195 7.70 32.45 -3.86
C LYS A 195 9.01 32.07 -3.14
N ILE A 196 8.99 31.00 -2.34
CA ILE A 196 10.15 30.39 -1.69
C ILE A 196 10.35 29.03 -2.36
N SER A 197 11.57 28.66 -2.72
CA SER A 197 11.85 27.37 -3.37
C SER A 197 11.35 26.18 -2.52
N ALA A 198 10.96 25.08 -3.17
CA ALA A 198 10.50 23.86 -2.48
C ALA A 198 11.52 23.34 -1.44
N GLU A 199 12.81 23.59 -1.64
CA GLU A 199 13.87 23.23 -0.70
C GLU A 199 13.82 24.03 0.61
N LEU A 200 13.38 25.29 0.54
CA LEU A 200 13.26 26.20 1.67
C LEU A 200 11.86 26.19 2.29
N SER A 201 10.86 25.61 1.63
CA SER A 201 9.44 25.70 2.02
C SER A 201 9.14 25.06 3.37
N ARG A 202 9.72 23.91 3.72
CA ARG A 202 9.53 23.31 5.05
C ARG A 202 10.17 24.09 6.19
N LYS A 203 11.38 24.62 5.98
CA LYS A 203 12.00 25.52 6.96
C LYS A 203 11.17 26.80 7.10
N GLY A 204 10.65 27.31 5.99
CA GLY A 204 9.71 28.43 5.93
C GLY A 204 8.41 28.14 6.70
N ALA A 205 7.80 26.98 6.48
CA ALA A 205 6.60 26.54 7.19
C ALA A 205 6.84 26.43 8.70
N LYS A 206 7.95 25.82 9.12
CA LYS A 206 8.34 25.76 10.54
C LYS A 206 8.58 27.15 11.13
N TYR A 207 9.23 28.04 10.38
CA TYR A 207 9.46 29.42 10.80
C TYR A 207 8.14 30.20 10.93
N TYR A 208 7.25 30.07 9.95
CA TYR A 208 5.92 30.67 9.95
C TYR A 208 5.13 30.21 11.18
N LEU A 209 5.04 28.91 11.43
CA LEU A 209 4.35 28.34 12.59
C LEU A 209 5.02 28.70 13.94
N GLY A 210 6.32 28.97 13.94
CA GLY A 210 7.07 29.35 15.15
C GLY A 210 6.93 30.83 15.54
N GLN A 211 6.72 31.72 14.57
CA GLN A 211 6.71 33.17 14.77
C GLN A 211 5.32 33.80 14.84
N LYS A 212 4.30 33.12 14.30
CA LYS A 212 2.94 33.65 14.24
C LYS A 212 2.12 33.21 15.45
N THR A 213 1.25 34.10 15.92
CA THR A 213 0.25 33.78 16.95
C THR A 213 -0.83 32.86 16.39
N SER A 214 -1.49 32.05 17.23
CA SER A 214 -2.61 31.18 16.81
C SER A 214 -3.66 31.93 15.98
N ARG A 215 -4.02 33.17 16.34
CA ARG A 215 -4.97 34.01 15.58
C ARG A 215 -4.58 34.27 14.12
N VAL A 216 -3.28 34.39 13.83
CA VAL A 216 -2.79 34.59 12.45
C VAL A 216 -2.84 33.27 11.70
N ILE A 217 -2.46 32.18 12.36
CA ILE A 217 -2.55 30.83 11.79
C ILE A 217 -4.01 30.47 11.50
N ASP A 218 -4.94 30.83 12.38
CA ASP A 218 -6.39 30.63 12.20
C ASP A 218 -6.91 31.39 10.97
N ALA A 219 -6.48 32.64 10.79
CA ALA A 219 -6.87 33.46 9.64
C ALA A 219 -6.36 32.91 8.30
N ASP A 220 -5.22 32.23 8.32
CA ASP A 220 -4.61 31.62 7.14
C ASP A 220 -5.06 30.15 6.93
N THR A 221 -5.76 29.57 7.91
CA THR A 221 -6.30 28.21 7.83
C THR A 221 -7.53 28.20 6.95
N GLN A 222 -7.56 27.27 6.01
CA GLN A 222 -8.71 26.96 5.18
C GLN A 222 -9.26 25.59 5.59
N ARG A 223 -10.55 25.36 5.35
CA ARG A 223 -11.17 24.05 5.52
C ARG A 223 -11.68 23.55 4.19
N ILE A 224 -11.42 22.28 3.91
CA ILE A 224 -12.11 21.57 2.85
C ILE A 224 -12.93 20.42 3.42
N SER A 225 -14.18 20.30 2.97
CA SER A 225 -15.06 19.20 3.30
C SER A 225 -15.43 18.42 2.04
N LEU A 226 -15.32 17.11 2.12
CA LEU A 226 -15.63 16.18 1.06
C LEU A 226 -16.64 15.14 1.56
N THR A 227 -17.79 15.05 0.91
CA THR A 227 -18.83 14.06 1.21
C THR A 227 -18.97 13.05 0.07
N LEU A 228 -19.00 11.76 0.44
CA LEU A 228 -19.20 10.61 -0.44
C LEU A 228 -20.54 9.92 -0.13
N TYR A 229 -21.37 9.67 -1.15
CA TYR A 229 -22.71 9.06 -0.98
C TYR A 229 -22.86 7.73 -1.74
N SER A 230 -23.08 6.61 -1.07
CA SER A 230 -23.32 5.32 -1.74
C SER A 230 -24.73 4.79 -1.48
N GLU A 231 -25.37 4.19 -2.49
CA GLU A 231 -26.61 3.43 -2.29
C GLU A 231 -26.39 2.14 -1.49
N LYS A 232 -25.13 1.69 -1.37
CA LYS A 232 -24.74 0.46 -0.68
C LYS A 232 -23.94 0.80 0.57
N GLN A 233 -24.05 -0.04 1.59
CA GLN A 233 -23.28 0.17 2.81
C GLN A 233 -21.78 0.03 2.53
N PHE A 234 -20.96 0.93 3.09
CA PHE A 234 -19.51 0.77 3.06
C PHE A 234 -19.07 -0.29 4.08
N GLN A 235 -18.19 -1.21 3.68
CA GLN A 235 -17.49 -2.11 4.60
C GLN A 235 -16.33 -1.39 5.27
N TYR A 236 -15.48 -0.75 4.46
CA TYR A 236 -14.40 0.11 4.90
C TYR A 236 -14.20 1.26 3.91
N ILE A 237 -13.64 2.36 4.41
CA ILE A 237 -13.23 3.52 3.61
C ILE A 237 -11.81 3.90 4.00
N ILE A 238 -11.01 4.34 3.03
CA ILE A 238 -9.65 4.84 3.21
C ILE A 238 -9.60 6.23 2.59
N PRO A 239 -9.78 7.31 3.36
CA PRO A 239 -9.39 8.66 2.96
C PRO A 239 -7.87 8.77 2.77
N TYR A 240 -7.49 9.54 1.75
CA TYR A 240 -6.12 9.99 1.53
C TYR A 240 -6.06 11.51 1.38
N VAL A 241 -4.93 12.07 1.79
CA VAL A 241 -4.52 13.46 1.53
C VAL A 241 -3.16 13.40 0.85
N VAL A 242 -3.07 13.79 -0.43
CA VAL A 242 -1.85 13.62 -1.25
C VAL A 242 -1.46 14.92 -1.97
N ILE A 243 -0.20 15.01 -2.39
CA ILE A 243 0.35 16.07 -3.24
C ILE A 243 1.10 15.40 -4.40
N TYR A 244 0.84 15.76 -5.66
CA TYR A 244 1.48 15.17 -6.85
C TYR A 244 2.77 15.85 -7.31
N GLU A 245 2.88 17.15 -7.04
CA GLU A 245 3.98 18.00 -7.51
C GLU A 245 4.75 18.58 -6.32
N GLY A 246 5.90 19.21 -6.59
CA GLY A 246 6.67 19.88 -5.57
C GLY A 246 5.84 20.89 -4.79
N GLY A 247 5.83 20.78 -3.46
CA GLY A 247 4.91 21.57 -2.66
C GLY A 247 4.90 21.33 -1.16
N THR A 248 4.24 22.21 -0.42
CA THR A 248 4.12 22.09 1.04
C THR A 248 2.71 22.48 1.48
N ILE A 249 2.05 21.57 2.20
CA ILE A 249 0.76 21.79 2.83
C ILE A 249 0.95 21.60 4.34
N ILE A 250 0.42 22.53 5.12
CA ILE A 250 0.37 22.39 6.58
C ILE A 250 -1.03 21.87 6.91
N LEU A 251 -1.11 20.73 7.57
CA LEU A 251 -2.34 20.09 8.01
C LEU A 251 -2.52 20.28 9.52
N ARG A 252 -3.72 20.64 9.94
CA ARG A 252 -4.03 20.97 11.33
C ARG A 252 -4.95 19.92 11.97
N ASN A 253 -6.16 19.78 11.44
CA ASN A 253 -7.17 18.86 11.96
C ASN A 253 -7.84 18.07 10.84
N SER A 254 -8.36 16.91 11.19
CA SER A 254 -9.24 16.13 10.32
C SER A 254 -10.43 15.59 11.10
N SER A 255 -11.62 15.68 10.50
CA SER A 255 -12.86 15.11 11.05
C SER A 255 -13.46 14.14 10.05
N MET A 256 -13.97 13.01 10.53
CA MET A 256 -14.63 12.01 9.68
C MET A 256 -15.92 11.56 10.37
N SER A 257 -17.03 11.57 9.64
CA SER A 257 -18.32 11.11 10.13
C SER A 257 -19.01 10.22 9.11
N TYR A 258 -19.83 9.30 9.60
CA TYR A 258 -20.61 8.38 8.77
C TYR A 258 -22.06 8.41 9.18
N GLY A 259 -22.96 8.43 8.20
CA GLY A 259 -24.39 8.46 8.45
C GLY A 259 -25.18 7.90 7.28
N GLU A 260 -26.48 8.07 7.38
CA GLU A 260 -27.47 7.66 6.38
C GLU A 260 -28.37 8.86 6.07
N THR A 261 -28.76 9.01 4.80
CA THR A 261 -29.61 10.11 4.34
C THR A 261 -30.56 9.66 3.22
N ASN A 262 -31.65 10.39 3.03
CA ASN A 262 -32.61 10.19 1.95
C ASN A 262 -32.41 11.18 0.80
N GLU A 263 -31.65 12.24 1.06
CA GLU A 263 -31.37 13.32 0.14
C GLU A 263 -29.88 13.35 -0.13
N LEU A 264 -29.50 13.37 -1.41
CA LEU A 264 -28.20 13.88 -1.79
C LEU A 264 -28.22 15.36 -1.46
N GLU A 265 -27.17 15.89 -0.83
CA GLU A 265 -27.03 17.34 -0.66
C GLU A 265 -26.77 17.97 -2.04
N THR A 266 -27.80 18.06 -2.89
CA THR A 266 -27.77 18.82 -4.14
C THR A 266 -27.95 20.30 -3.83
N GLY A 267 -27.05 20.85 -3.02
CA GLY A 267 -26.80 22.29 -2.97
C GLY A 267 -25.82 22.61 -4.08
N ALA A 268 -26.23 23.48 -5.02
CA ALA A 268 -25.49 23.91 -6.20
C ALA A 268 -23.96 23.80 -6.08
N MET A 269 -23.38 23.02 -7.00
CA MET A 269 -22.02 23.22 -7.47
C MET A 269 -21.85 24.69 -7.82
N ASP A 270 -21.11 25.42 -7.00
CA ASP A 270 -20.29 26.51 -7.52
C ASP A 270 -18.86 26.06 -7.34
N GLU A 271 -18.14 26.00 -8.46
CA GLU A 271 -16.70 26.13 -8.47
C GLU A 271 -16.32 27.28 -7.53
N THR A 272 -15.79 26.94 -6.36
CA THR A 272 -15.19 27.89 -5.42
C THR A 272 -16.03 29.14 -5.12
N LYS A 273 -17.12 28.98 -4.38
CA LYS A 273 -17.61 30.11 -3.59
C LYS A 273 -16.67 30.31 -2.41
N GLU A 274 -15.85 31.36 -2.47
CA GLU A 274 -15.28 31.97 -1.27
C GLU A 274 -16.45 32.32 -0.35
N PHE A 275 -16.52 31.68 0.81
CA PHE A 275 -17.27 32.25 1.91
C PHE A 275 -16.49 33.48 2.37
N VAL A 276 -16.78 34.63 1.76
CA VAL A 276 -16.44 35.92 2.34
C VAL A 276 -17.40 36.09 3.52
N GLY A 277 -17.01 35.53 4.66
CA GLY A 277 -17.58 35.93 5.94
C GLY A 277 -17.12 37.37 6.18
N ASP A 278 -17.99 38.32 5.84
CA ASP A 278 -17.92 39.66 6.40
C ASP A 278 -17.89 39.50 7.93
N ASP A 279 -16.91 40.15 8.56
CA ASP A 279 -16.79 40.34 10.00
C ASP A 279 -16.36 39.13 10.86
N GLY A 280 -15.08 38.76 10.75
CA GLY A 280 -14.31 38.27 11.91
C GLY A 280 -13.80 36.82 11.84
N GLY A 281 -12.59 36.63 11.30
CA GLY A 281 -11.66 35.58 11.73
C GLY A 281 -12.08 34.11 11.52
N HIS A 282 -13.03 33.81 10.64
CA HIS A 282 -13.41 32.43 10.32
C HIS A 282 -12.59 31.88 9.13
N PRO A 283 -12.21 30.57 9.15
CA PRO A 283 -11.55 29.90 8.03
C PRO A 283 -12.34 30.04 6.72
N SER A 284 -11.66 30.16 5.57
CA SER A 284 -12.34 29.99 4.28
C SER A 284 -12.78 28.53 4.11
N HIS A 285 -14.02 28.31 3.72
CA HIS A 285 -14.61 26.97 3.57
C HIS A 285 -14.77 26.59 2.10
N HIS A 286 -14.14 25.50 1.70
CA HIS A 286 -14.35 24.82 0.42
C HIS A 286 -15.20 23.58 0.67
N LYS A 287 -16.36 23.48 0.01
CA LYS A 287 -17.19 22.27 0.05
C LYS A 287 -17.19 21.61 -1.32
N SER A 288 -17.05 20.29 -1.32
CA SER A 288 -17.15 19.49 -2.53
C SER A 288 -17.92 18.21 -2.25
N MET A 289 -18.78 17.84 -3.20
CA MET A 289 -19.56 16.61 -3.14
C MET A 289 -19.06 15.65 -4.21
N LEU A 290 -18.83 14.40 -3.83
CA LEU A 290 -18.63 13.30 -4.77
C LEU A 290 -19.78 12.31 -4.59
N VAL A 291 -20.46 12.01 -5.69
CA VAL A 291 -21.18 10.75 -5.80
C VAL A 291 -20.15 9.74 -6.30
N PRO A 292 -19.92 8.61 -5.62
CA PRO A 292 -18.98 7.59 -6.04
C PRO A 292 -19.29 7.21 -7.48
N THR A 293 -18.28 7.31 -8.33
CA THR A 293 -18.31 6.60 -9.60
C THR A 293 -18.19 5.12 -9.24
N TYR A 294 -19.30 4.41 -9.32
CA TYR A 294 -19.29 2.97 -9.13
C TYR A 294 -18.48 2.35 -10.26
N LEU A 295 -17.31 1.80 -9.93
CA LEU A 295 -16.67 0.88 -10.86
C LEU A 295 -17.48 -0.40 -10.87
N THR A 296 -18.42 -0.52 -11.80
CA THR A 296 -18.57 -1.82 -12.43
C THR A 296 -17.36 -1.97 -13.33
N GLU A 297 -16.26 -2.52 -12.79
CA GLU A 297 -15.17 -3.01 -13.64
C GLU A 297 -15.83 -3.84 -14.74
N PRO A 298 -15.79 -3.40 -16.02
CA PRO A 298 -16.37 -4.20 -17.07
C PRO A 298 -15.67 -5.56 -17.03
N VAL A 299 -16.48 -6.62 -16.98
CA VAL A 299 -15.95 -7.98 -16.97
C VAL A 299 -15.02 -8.10 -18.16
N ARG A 300 -13.73 -8.26 -17.87
CA ARG A 300 -12.71 -8.31 -18.90
C ARG A 300 -13.00 -9.49 -19.83
N LYS A 301 -13.01 -9.24 -21.13
CA LYS A 301 -13.20 -10.31 -22.12
C LYS A 301 -11.99 -11.25 -22.05
N ILE A 302 -12.26 -12.54 -21.88
CA ILE A 302 -11.26 -13.61 -21.88
C ILE A 302 -11.68 -14.65 -22.92
N VAL A 303 -10.73 -15.16 -23.69
CA VAL A 303 -10.90 -16.35 -24.54
C VAL A 303 -9.95 -17.42 -24.02
N PRO A 304 -10.41 -18.30 -23.10
CA PRO A 304 -9.57 -19.34 -22.56
C PRO A 304 -9.34 -20.44 -23.60
N TYR A 305 -8.16 -21.07 -23.58
CA TYR A 305 -7.80 -22.18 -24.47
C TYR A 305 -7.92 -21.81 -25.96
N PHE A 306 -7.56 -20.57 -26.31
CA PHE A 306 -7.43 -20.12 -27.69
C PHE A 306 -6.52 -21.07 -28.51
N ARG A 307 -5.44 -21.52 -27.89
CA ARG A 307 -4.73 -22.76 -28.25
C ARG A 307 -4.67 -23.66 -27.02
N LYS A 308 -4.97 -24.94 -27.22
CA LYS A 308 -4.91 -25.96 -26.18
C LYS A 308 -3.73 -26.89 -26.44
N ALA A 309 -2.97 -27.20 -25.39
CA ALA A 309 -1.92 -28.20 -25.42
C ALA A 309 -2.50 -29.56 -25.86
N LYS A 310 -1.70 -30.33 -26.61
CA LYS A 310 -2.09 -31.64 -27.15
C LYS A 310 -1.86 -32.79 -26.15
N PHE A 311 -1.35 -32.50 -24.96
CA PHE A 311 -0.91 -33.48 -23.97
C PHE A 311 -2.03 -33.93 -23.00
N ILE A 312 -1.95 -35.16 -22.48
CA ILE A 312 -2.91 -35.71 -21.50
C ILE A 312 -2.38 -35.46 -20.08
N HIS A 313 -3.27 -34.98 -19.20
CA HIS A 313 -3.00 -34.68 -17.81
C HIS A 313 -2.47 -35.91 -17.04
N LEU A 314 -1.31 -35.78 -16.40
CA LEU A 314 -0.79 -36.74 -15.43
C LEU A 314 -1.18 -36.31 -14.02
N ASN A 315 -1.62 -37.25 -13.17
CA ASN A 315 -1.87 -36.94 -11.76
C ASN A 315 -0.57 -36.44 -11.08
N ASN A 316 -0.71 -35.42 -10.22
CA ASN A 316 0.39 -34.79 -9.48
C ASN A 316 1.49 -34.20 -10.38
N ASP A 317 1.08 -33.50 -11.44
CA ASP A 317 2.01 -32.79 -12.32
C ASP A 317 2.14 -31.31 -11.94
N ILE A 318 3.18 -30.64 -12.46
CA ILE A 318 3.44 -29.21 -12.22
C ILE A 318 3.34 -28.48 -13.56
N SER A 319 2.56 -27.39 -13.61
CA SER A 319 2.50 -26.49 -14.77
C SER A 319 3.23 -25.19 -14.49
N ILE A 320 3.99 -24.67 -15.45
CA ILE A 320 4.35 -23.25 -15.41
C ILE A 320 3.09 -22.44 -15.68
N VAL A 321 2.91 -21.37 -14.91
CA VAL A 321 1.92 -20.33 -15.18
C VAL A 321 2.62 -19.01 -15.41
N SER A 322 2.35 -18.39 -16.56
CA SER A 322 2.99 -17.14 -16.96
C SER A 322 2.01 -16.21 -17.67
N GLN A 323 2.50 -15.03 -18.01
CA GLN A 323 1.73 -13.99 -18.67
C GLN A 323 2.65 -13.04 -19.45
N LEU A 324 2.15 -12.53 -20.58
CA LEU A 324 2.91 -11.67 -21.48
C LEU A 324 1.97 -10.81 -22.35
N ASP A 325 2.55 -9.88 -23.11
CA ASP A 325 1.95 -9.41 -24.36
C ASP A 325 2.68 -10.06 -25.55
N ILE A 326 2.13 -9.88 -26.76
CA ILE A 326 2.63 -10.57 -27.96
C ILE A 326 4.09 -10.27 -28.26
N SER A 327 4.61 -9.09 -27.85
CA SER A 327 6.01 -8.71 -28.09
C SER A 327 7.03 -9.60 -27.36
N ARG A 328 6.59 -10.49 -26.47
CA ARG A 328 7.44 -11.42 -25.72
C ARG A 328 7.25 -12.88 -26.13
N LEU A 329 6.61 -13.16 -27.28
CA LEU A 329 6.31 -14.54 -27.70
C LEU A 329 7.58 -15.41 -27.87
N ASP A 330 8.69 -14.82 -28.32
CA ASP A 330 9.97 -15.52 -28.42
C ASP A 330 10.49 -16.02 -27.07
N ARG A 331 10.21 -15.30 -25.98
CA ARG A 331 10.63 -15.68 -24.63
C ARG A 331 9.80 -16.83 -24.09
N LEU A 332 8.50 -16.82 -24.37
CA LEU A 332 7.63 -17.96 -24.09
C LEU A 332 8.12 -19.21 -24.84
N THR A 333 8.61 -19.03 -26.06
CA THR A 333 9.18 -20.09 -26.89
C THR A 333 10.48 -20.63 -26.32
N GLU A 334 11.34 -19.77 -25.80
CA GLU A 334 12.56 -20.20 -25.10
C GLU A 334 12.23 -20.93 -23.79
N MET A 335 11.21 -20.47 -23.06
CA MET A 335 10.70 -21.14 -21.87
C MET A 335 10.17 -22.55 -22.18
N SER A 336 9.38 -22.72 -23.25
CA SER A 336 8.83 -24.02 -23.63
C SER A 336 9.88 -25.03 -24.07
N LYS A 337 11.01 -24.60 -24.63
CA LYS A 337 12.14 -25.52 -24.95
C LYS A 337 12.81 -26.10 -23.70
N ASN A 338 12.69 -25.43 -22.55
CA ASN A 338 13.37 -25.81 -21.31
C ASN A 338 12.42 -26.43 -20.27
N TRP A 339 11.15 -26.62 -20.62
CA TRP A 339 10.13 -27.20 -19.75
C TRP A 339 9.30 -28.25 -20.50
N ASP A 340 9.39 -29.51 -20.06
CA ASP A 340 8.66 -30.64 -20.63
C ASP A 340 7.28 -30.89 -19.98
N GLY A 341 6.93 -30.12 -18.94
CA GLY A 341 5.59 -30.10 -18.34
C GLY A 341 4.61 -29.16 -19.06
N PHE A 342 3.40 -29.00 -18.53
CA PHE A 342 2.43 -28.05 -19.07
C PHE A 342 2.85 -26.58 -18.84
N ILE A 343 2.49 -25.70 -19.77
CA ILE A 343 2.56 -24.25 -19.62
C ILE A 343 1.15 -23.71 -19.80
N SER A 344 0.66 -22.90 -18.87
CA SER A 344 -0.56 -22.11 -19.04
C SER A 344 -0.20 -20.65 -19.05
N VAL A 345 -0.59 -19.95 -20.11
CA VAL A 345 -0.13 -18.58 -20.36
C VAL A 345 -1.27 -17.66 -20.77
N ALA A 346 -1.35 -16.49 -20.12
CA ALA A 346 -2.27 -15.43 -20.50
C ALA A 346 -1.57 -14.40 -21.39
N ILE A 347 -2.08 -14.18 -22.60
CA ILE A 347 -1.59 -13.17 -23.54
C ILE A 347 -2.52 -11.96 -23.51
N PHE A 348 -1.95 -10.80 -23.23
CA PHE A 348 -2.66 -9.53 -23.19
C PHE A 348 -2.87 -8.96 -24.59
N ILE A 349 -4.14 -8.79 -24.98
CA ILE A 349 -4.58 -8.30 -26.29
C ILE A 349 -5.08 -6.87 -26.15
N LYS A 350 -4.36 -5.91 -26.74
CA LYS A 350 -4.68 -4.48 -26.71
C LYS A 350 -5.70 -4.11 -27.80
N GLU A 351 -5.62 -4.77 -28.95
CA GLU A 351 -6.47 -4.54 -30.13
C GLU A 351 -6.82 -5.87 -30.81
N ASP A 352 -7.97 -5.97 -31.49
CA ASP A 352 -8.39 -7.23 -32.12
C ASP A 352 -7.45 -7.69 -33.25
N SER A 353 -6.77 -6.76 -33.95
CA SER A 353 -5.76 -7.03 -35.00
C SER A 353 -4.59 -7.89 -34.50
N GLN A 354 -4.28 -7.78 -33.21
CA GLN A 354 -3.20 -8.54 -32.56
C GLN A 354 -3.49 -10.04 -32.49
N VAL A 355 -4.76 -10.45 -32.58
CA VAL A 355 -5.12 -11.88 -32.62
C VAL A 355 -4.65 -12.50 -33.94
N GLU A 356 -4.84 -11.81 -35.06
CA GLU A 356 -4.38 -12.26 -36.39
C GLU A 356 -2.85 -12.32 -36.45
N GLU A 357 -2.17 -11.32 -35.88
CA GLU A 357 -0.71 -11.31 -35.72
C GLU A 357 -0.23 -12.53 -34.91
N LEU A 358 -0.86 -12.79 -33.75
CA LEU A 358 -0.53 -13.94 -32.92
C LEU A 358 -0.75 -15.26 -33.64
N GLU A 359 -1.83 -15.43 -34.41
CA GLU A 359 -2.05 -16.64 -35.20
C GLU A 359 -0.96 -16.85 -36.24
N ALA A 360 -0.58 -15.79 -36.96
CA ALA A 360 0.48 -15.87 -37.96
C ALA A 360 1.83 -16.24 -37.31
N LEU A 361 2.17 -15.64 -36.16
CA LEU A 361 3.38 -15.97 -35.40
C LEU A 361 3.37 -17.43 -34.93
N LEU A 362 2.27 -17.93 -34.36
CA LEU A 362 2.19 -19.30 -33.85
C LEU A 362 2.36 -20.38 -34.94
N GLU A 363 2.20 -20.05 -36.22
CA GLU A 363 2.47 -20.97 -37.33
C GLU A 363 3.93 -20.97 -37.81
N LEU A 364 4.76 -20.03 -37.34
CA LEU A 364 6.18 -19.99 -37.70
C LEU A 364 6.96 -21.16 -37.08
N PRO A 365 7.94 -21.74 -37.79
CA PRO A 365 8.71 -22.88 -37.29
C PRO A 365 9.46 -22.63 -35.98
N GLU A 366 9.91 -21.40 -35.72
CA GLU A 366 10.56 -21.04 -34.46
C GLU A 366 9.68 -21.28 -33.23
N HIS A 367 8.35 -21.16 -33.39
CA HIS A 367 7.36 -21.28 -32.33
C HIS A 367 6.75 -22.69 -32.20
N GLU A 368 7.24 -23.68 -32.94
CA GLU A 368 6.67 -25.03 -32.98
C GLU A 368 6.59 -25.69 -31.60
N SER A 369 7.55 -25.39 -30.70
CA SER A 369 7.55 -25.92 -29.32
C SER A 369 6.29 -25.54 -28.52
N LEU A 370 5.64 -24.41 -28.84
CA LEU A 370 4.41 -23.98 -28.18
C LEU A 370 3.20 -24.86 -28.51
N LYS A 371 3.19 -25.55 -29.65
CA LYS A 371 2.06 -26.40 -30.08
C LYS A 371 1.93 -27.70 -29.27
N GLY A 372 2.96 -28.06 -28.51
CA GLY A 372 3.01 -29.30 -27.72
C GLY A 372 2.29 -29.18 -26.38
N ASN A 373 2.89 -28.44 -25.45
CA ASN A 373 2.56 -28.42 -24.01
C ASN A 373 1.98 -27.09 -23.50
N THR A 374 1.70 -26.12 -24.38
CA THR A 374 1.28 -24.77 -23.97
C THR A 374 -0.22 -24.54 -24.21
N ASN A 375 -0.93 -24.13 -23.15
CA ASN A 375 -2.28 -23.57 -23.21
C ASN A 375 -2.21 -22.05 -23.27
N ILE A 376 -2.76 -21.46 -24.33
CA ILE A 376 -2.80 -20.01 -24.53
C ILE A 376 -4.20 -19.49 -24.24
N HIS A 377 -4.30 -18.47 -23.38
CA HIS A 377 -5.53 -17.79 -23.01
C HIS A 377 -5.41 -16.33 -23.43
N LEU A 378 -6.39 -15.80 -24.18
CA LEU A 378 -6.39 -14.38 -24.56
C LEU A 378 -7.13 -13.58 -23.50
N VAL A 379 -6.56 -12.44 -23.13
CA VAL A 379 -7.12 -11.53 -22.15
C VAL A 379 -7.11 -10.12 -22.73
N TYR A 380 -8.29 -9.57 -22.98
CA TYR A 380 -8.41 -8.29 -23.69
C TYR A 380 -8.22 -7.10 -22.76
N LYS A 381 -7.68 -6.00 -23.30
CA LYS A 381 -7.60 -4.72 -22.62
C LYS A 381 -9.01 -4.17 -22.33
N ASN A 382 -9.24 -3.75 -21.10
CA ASN A 382 -10.43 -2.98 -20.74
C ASN A 382 -10.21 -1.51 -21.11
N PRO A 383 -11.26 -0.76 -21.52
CA PRO A 383 -11.13 0.67 -21.81
C PRO A 383 -10.58 1.50 -20.64
N THR A 384 -10.81 1.04 -19.41
CA THR A 384 -10.34 1.67 -18.16
C THR A 384 -8.89 1.33 -17.80
N ASP A 385 -8.24 0.40 -18.50
CA ASP A 385 -6.86 0.02 -18.20
C ASP A 385 -5.89 1.13 -18.54
N LYS A 386 -5.30 1.70 -17.49
CA LYS A 386 -4.18 2.66 -17.60
C LYS A 386 -2.84 1.95 -17.78
N THR A 387 -2.68 0.75 -17.21
CA THR A 387 -1.42 -0.01 -17.18
C THR A 387 -1.64 -1.51 -17.42
N TYR A 388 -0.55 -2.25 -17.59
CA TYR A 388 -0.57 -3.69 -17.85
C TYR A 388 -1.10 -4.50 -16.65
N PRO A 389 -2.20 -5.27 -16.77
CA PRO A 389 -2.89 -5.88 -15.62
C PRO A 389 -2.25 -7.20 -15.17
N ILE A 390 -0.99 -7.14 -14.71
CA ILE A 390 -0.11 -8.29 -14.44
C ILE A 390 -0.74 -9.39 -13.57
N ASN A 391 -1.36 -9.03 -12.44
CA ASN A 391 -1.95 -10.01 -11.53
C ASN A 391 -3.24 -10.62 -12.07
N TYR A 392 -4.03 -9.85 -12.81
CA TYR A 392 -5.23 -10.38 -13.47
C TYR A 392 -4.84 -11.44 -14.50
N LEU A 393 -3.85 -11.14 -15.35
CA LEU A 393 -3.33 -12.08 -16.35
C LEU A 393 -2.76 -13.34 -15.68
N ARG A 394 -1.99 -13.17 -14.60
CA ARG A 394 -1.44 -14.28 -13.81
C ARG A 394 -2.54 -15.18 -13.25
N ASN A 395 -3.62 -14.61 -12.69
CA ASN A 395 -4.74 -15.38 -12.18
C ASN A 395 -5.49 -16.13 -13.28
N VAL A 396 -5.69 -15.52 -14.46
CA VAL A 396 -6.30 -16.22 -15.61
C VAL A 396 -5.50 -17.46 -16.00
N ALA A 397 -4.16 -17.35 -16.04
CA ALA A 397 -3.28 -18.49 -16.30
C ALA A 397 -3.32 -19.54 -15.18
N ILE A 398 -3.38 -19.13 -13.91
CA ILE A 398 -3.52 -20.05 -12.77
C ILE A 398 -4.83 -20.84 -12.87
N ASP A 399 -5.94 -20.15 -13.10
CA ASP A 399 -7.29 -20.74 -13.10
C ASP A 399 -7.45 -21.78 -14.20
N HIS A 400 -6.92 -21.47 -15.40
CA HIS A 400 -6.99 -22.36 -16.55
C HIS A 400 -5.77 -23.29 -16.69
N SER A 401 -4.87 -23.30 -15.71
CA SER A 401 -3.81 -24.29 -15.63
C SER A 401 -4.40 -25.70 -15.51
N PRO A 402 -3.89 -26.71 -16.25
CA PRO A 402 -4.43 -28.05 -16.19
C PRO A 402 -4.11 -28.76 -14.86
N THR A 403 -3.07 -28.34 -14.13
CA THR A 403 -2.60 -28.99 -12.90
C THR A 403 -2.97 -28.19 -11.65
N ASP A 404 -3.09 -28.88 -10.50
CA ASP A 404 -3.29 -28.23 -9.21
C ASP A 404 -2.02 -27.56 -8.69
N LEU A 405 -0.84 -28.14 -8.98
CA LEU A 405 0.45 -27.53 -8.67
C LEU A 405 0.87 -26.62 -9.82
N VAL A 406 1.00 -25.33 -9.51
CA VAL A 406 1.39 -24.30 -10.47
C VAL A 406 2.70 -23.68 -10.04
N TYR A 407 3.58 -23.42 -11.00
CA TYR A 407 4.85 -22.72 -10.83
C TYR A 407 4.74 -21.35 -11.46
N THR A 408 4.61 -20.30 -10.64
CA THR A 408 4.51 -18.93 -11.16
C THR A 408 5.88 -18.43 -11.61
N LEU A 409 5.97 -18.08 -12.89
CA LEU A 409 7.21 -17.63 -13.52
C LEU A 409 6.94 -16.47 -14.46
N ASP A 410 7.72 -15.40 -14.38
CA ASP A 410 7.65 -14.33 -15.37
C ASP A 410 8.23 -14.84 -16.70
N VAL A 411 7.69 -14.39 -17.85
CA VAL A 411 8.07 -14.95 -19.17
C VAL A 411 9.56 -14.75 -19.52
N ASP A 412 10.21 -13.81 -18.83
CA ASP A 412 11.61 -13.46 -18.99
C ASP A 412 12.56 -14.36 -18.19
N PHE A 413 12.07 -15.44 -17.57
CA PHE A 413 12.91 -16.39 -16.84
C PHE A 413 12.88 -17.76 -17.49
N ILE A 414 14.07 -18.34 -17.66
CA ILE A 414 14.25 -19.69 -18.19
C ILE A 414 14.65 -20.62 -17.07
N THR A 415 14.05 -21.81 -17.04
CA THR A 415 14.35 -22.83 -16.04
C THR A 415 15.53 -23.69 -16.43
N SER A 416 16.29 -24.17 -15.45
CA SER A 416 17.33 -25.16 -15.68
C SER A 416 16.80 -26.42 -16.38
N LYS A 417 17.64 -27.09 -17.18
CA LYS A 417 17.26 -28.34 -17.83
C LYS A 417 16.74 -29.36 -16.81
N HIS A 418 15.75 -30.15 -17.22
CA HIS A 418 15.09 -31.17 -16.39
C HIS A 418 14.41 -30.64 -15.11
N SER A 419 14.22 -29.32 -14.97
CA SER A 419 13.62 -28.66 -13.81
C SER A 419 12.28 -29.30 -13.41
N HIS A 420 11.40 -29.57 -14.36
CA HIS A 420 10.10 -30.21 -14.13
C HIS A 420 10.23 -31.56 -13.42
N SER A 421 11.03 -32.47 -13.96
CA SER A 421 11.26 -33.79 -13.37
C SER A 421 11.92 -33.73 -11.98
N LEU A 422 12.88 -32.81 -11.79
CA LEU A 422 13.57 -32.59 -10.53
C LEU A 422 12.65 -31.98 -9.48
N MET A 423 11.83 -31.00 -9.85
CA MET A 423 10.82 -30.41 -8.98
C MET A 423 9.81 -31.46 -8.52
N LYS A 424 9.28 -32.28 -9.45
CA LYS A 424 8.38 -33.38 -9.08
C LYS A 424 9.05 -34.36 -8.12
N LYS A 425 10.29 -34.75 -8.40
CA LYS A 425 11.06 -35.65 -7.53
C LYS A 425 11.24 -35.08 -6.13
N HIS A 426 11.61 -33.80 -6.01
CA HIS A 426 11.89 -33.16 -4.72
C HIS A 426 10.61 -32.82 -3.96
N ILE A 427 9.62 -32.22 -4.61
CA ILE A 427 8.39 -31.72 -3.99
C ILE A 427 7.47 -32.88 -3.59
N LEU A 428 7.11 -33.76 -4.54
CA LEU A 428 6.10 -34.80 -4.30
C LEU A 428 6.58 -35.89 -3.32
N LYS A 429 7.89 -36.01 -3.12
CA LYS A 429 8.50 -36.93 -2.15
C LYS A 429 8.90 -36.26 -0.84
N SER A 430 8.67 -34.95 -0.71
CA SER A 430 9.01 -34.23 0.51
C SER A 430 7.98 -34.44 1.61
N GLU A 431 8.45 -34.40 2.86
CA GLU A 431 7.57 -34.38 4.04
C GLU A 431 6.76 -33.07 4.16
N TYR A 432 7.16 -32.03 3.44
CA TYR A 432 6.52 -30.72 3.42
C TYR A 432 5.33 -30.66 2.46
N PHE A 433 5.22 -31.63 1.55
CA PHE A 433 4.03 -31.81 0.74
C PHE A 433 2.91 -32.42 1.62
N THR A 434 2.24 -31.56 2.38
CA THR A 434 1.21 -31.98 3.35
C THR A 434 -0.19 -31.80 2.78
N THR A 435 -1.15 -32.54 3.33
CA THR A 435 -2.58 -32.41 3.00
C THR A 435 -3.18 -31.03 3.32
N ARG A 436 -2.50 -30.20 4.13
CA ARG A 436 -2.91 -28.81 4.40
C ARG A 436 -2.58 -27.84 3.26
N ASN A 437 -1.66 -28.23 2.35
CA ASN A 437 -1.25 -27.46 1.17
C ASN A 437 -0.90 -25.97 1.43
N ASN A 438 -0.36 -25.64 2.61
CA ASN A 438 0.11 -24.28 2.96
C ASN A 438 1.63 -24.13 2.73
N SER A 439 2.16 -24.76 1.70
CA SER A 439 3.60 -24.80 1.41
C SER A 439 3.90 -24.16 0.05
N LEU A 440 4.88 -23.26 0.03
CA LEU A 440 5.49 -22.73 -1.19
C LEU A 440 6.87 -23.35 -1.38
N PHE A 441 7.11 -23.89 -2.57
CA PHE A 441 8.39 -24.47 -2.96
C PHE A 441 9.09 -23.53 -3.94
N CYS A 442 9.96 -22.69 -3.41
CA CYS A 442 10.62 -21.61 -4.11
C CYS A 442 11.91 -22.06 -4.81
N VAL A 443 12.19 -21.43 -5.93
CA VAL A 443 13.31 -21.76 -6.83
C VAL A 443 14.28 -20.58 -6.83
N ALA A 444 15.58 -20.85 -6.89
CA ALA A 444 16.61 -19.83 -6.83
C ALA A 444 16.76 -19.08 -8.18
N PRO A 445 16.52 -17.75 -8.23
CA PRO A 445 16.74 -16.95 -9.43
C PRO A 445 18.16 -16.34 -9.50
N PHE A 446 18.68 -16.26 -10.72
CA PHE A 446 19.99 -15.73 -11.05
C PHE A 446 19.93 -14.76 -12.23
N GLU A 447 20.95 -13.92 -12.34
CA GLU A 447 21.29 -13.15 -13.53
C GLU A 447 22.68 -13.59 -14.02
N ILE A 448 22.84 -13.66 -15.34
CA ILE A 448 24.05 -14.11 -16.03
C ILE A 448 24.49 -13.00 -16.98
N ASP A 449 25.77 -12.61 -16.92
CA ASP A 449 26.28 -11.53 -17.75
C ASP A 449 26.22 -11.92 -19.24
N GLY A 450 25.54 -11.10 -20.05
CA GLY A 450 25.37 -11.30 -21.49
C GLY A 450 24.30 -12.32 -21.89
N TYR A 451 23.56 -12.91 -20.94
CA TYR A 451 22.48 -13.84 -21.26
C TYR A 451 21.22 -13.11 -21.71
N ASP A 452 20.92 -13.17 -23.01
CA ASP A 452 19.77 -12.53 -23.65
C ASP A 452 19.17 -13.43 -24.76
N MET A 453 18.22 -12.90 -25.54
CA MET A 453 17.57 -13.64 -26.64
C MET A 453 18.48 -13.94 -27.84
N GLU A 454 19.60 -13.22 -27.99
CA GLU A 454 20.59 -13.48 -29.05
C GLU A 454 21.64 -14.51 -28.60
N HIS A 455 21.82 -14.68 -27.29
CA HIS A 455 22.84 -15.54 -26.66
C HIS A 455 22.22 -16.56 -25.69
N THR A 456 21.16 -17.25 -26.11
CA THR A 456 20.45 -18.20 -25.24
C THR A 456 21.28 -19.44 -24.90
N ASP A 457 22.33 -19.72 -25.67
CA ASP A 457 23.30 -20.80 -25.46
C ASP A 457 24.22 -20.59 -24.26
N LEU A 458 24.28 -19.38 -23.69
CA LEU A 458 25.02 -19.10 -22.45
C LEU A 458 24.36 -19.69 -21.19
N PHE A 459 23.11 -20.16 -21.29
CA PHE A 459 22.41 -20.72 -20.15
C PHE A 459 23.08 -22.03 -19.67
N PRO A 460 23.47 -22.15 -18.38
CA PRO A 460 24.14 -23.35 -17.88
C PRO A 460 23.22 -24.57 -17.86
N GLU A 461 23.69 -25.71 -18.34
CA GLU A 461 22.89 -26.94 -18.38
C GLU A 461 22.72 -27.53 -16.99
N THR A 462 23.72 -27.34 -16.12
CA THR A 462 23.77 -27.94 -14.78
C THR A 462 23.99 -26.93 -13.66
N LYS A 463 23.55 -27.28 -12.44
CA LYS A 463 23.87 -26.51 -11.23
C LYS A 463 25.38 -26.33 -11.06
N ASN A 464 26.19 -27.33 -11.38
CA ASN A 464 27.64 -27.24 -11.24
C ASN A 464 28.25 -26.20 -12.20
N GLU A 465 27.80 -26.14 -13.44
CA GLU A 465 28.22 -25.10 -14.39
C GLU A 465 27.85 -23.70 -13.88
N LEU A 466 26.62 -23.51 -13.38
CA LEU A 466 26.22 -22.25 -12.77
C LEU A 466 27.12 -21.90 -11.57
N LEU A 467 27.48 -22.87 -10.72
CA LEU A 467 28.39 -22.64 -9.60
C LEU A 467 29.79 -22.22 -10.06
N GLU A 468 30.30 -22.77 -11.17
CA GLU A 468 31.56 -22.32 -11.77
C GLU A 468 31.43 -20.89 -12.31
N MET A 469 30.32 -20.53 -12.96
CA MET A 469 30.03 -19.17 -13.42
C MET A 469 29.99 -18.17 -12.25
N ILE A 470 29.40 -18.57 -11.11
CA ILE A 470 29.39 -17.75 -9.88
C ILE A 470 30.81 -17.55 -9.34
N LYS A 471 31.65 -18.60 -9.34
CA LYS A 471 33.07 -18.48 -8.94
C LYS A 471 33.84 -17.53 -9.85
N GLN A 472 33.54 -17.56 -11.15
CA GLN A 472 34.10 -16.66 -12.16
C GLN A 472 33.51 -15.24 -12.12
N LYS A 473 32.47 -15.01 -11.31
CA LYS A 473 31.74 -13.74 -11.16
C LYS A 473 30.98 -13.29 -12.41
N VAL A 474 30.65 -14.21 -13.30
CA VAL A 474 29.81 -13.96 -14.50
C VAL A 474 28.34 -14.36 -14.29
N ALA A 475 28.01 -14.90 -13.11
CA ALA A 475 26.65 -15.15 -12.66
C ALA A 475 26.49 -14.78 -11.18
N ARG A 476 25.29 -14.36 -10.78
CA ARG A 476 24.97 -13.95 -9.40
C ARG A 476 23.47 -14.07 -9.13
N PRO A 477 23.03 -14.11 -7.86
CA PRO A 477 21.62 -13.95 -7.53
C PRO A 477 21.03 -12.73 -8.22
N ILE A 478 19.81 -12.83 -8.75
CA ILE A 478 19.19 -11.67 -9.38
C ILE A 478 19.08 -10.51 -8.38
N HIS A 479 19.34 -9.29 -8.86
CA HIS A 479 19.31 -8.06 -8.05
C HIS A 479 20.28 -8.07 -6.85
N PHE A 480 21.28 -8.97 -6.82
CA PHE A 480 22.23 -9.08 -5.71
C PHE A 480 22.89 -7.74 -5.34
N VAL A 481 23.20 -6.91 -6.34
CA VAL A 481 23.86 -5.62 -6.15
C VAL A 481 22.88 -4.52 -5.75
N LYS A 482 21.65 -4.56 -6.29
CA LYS A 482 20.69 -3.45 -6.23
C LYS A 482 19.65 -3.58 -5.12
N ALA A 483 19.16 -4.80 -4.89
CA ALA A 483 18.09 -5.13 -3.93
C ALA A 483 18.23 -6.59 -3.45
N PRO A 484 19.31 -6.94 -2.73
CA PRO A 484 19.53 -8.31 -2.26
C PRO A 484 18.37 -8.86 -1.41
N GLU A 485 17.66 -8.01 -0.64
CA GLU A 485 16.44 -8.34 0.11
C GLU A 485 15.34 -9.00 -0.73
N ALA A 486 15.28 -8.71 -2.04
CA ALA A 486 14.27 -9.24 -2.92
C ALA A 486 14.36 -10.77 -3.08
N HIS A 487 15.54 -11.38 -2.87
CA HIS A 487 15.73 -12.82 -3.02
C HIS A 487 16.64 -13.48 -1.97
N ARG A 488 17.30 -12.73 -1.07
CA ARG A 488 18.24 -13.31 -0.08
C ARG A 488 17.63 -14.34 0.85
N ALA A 489 16.31 -14.32 1.05
CA ALA A 489 15.57 -15.32 1.82
C ALA A 489 15.74 -16.75 1.27
N ILE A 490 16.17 -16.91 0.01
CA ILE A 490 16.58 -18.19 -0.58
C ILE A 490 17.80 -18.80 0.11
N GLN A 491 18.64 -18.00 0.78
CA GLN A 491 19.91 -18.44 1.40
C GLN A 491 20.85 -19.11 0.39
N TYR A 492 21.29 -18.37 -0.63
CA TYR A 492 22.08 -18.88 -1.75
C TYR A 492 23.29 -19.73 -1.35
N LYS A 493 24.04 -19.37 -0.29
CA LYS A 493 25.16 -20.19 0.20
C LYS A 493 24.74 -21.57 0.71
N HIS A 494 23.55 -21.69 1.28
CA HIS A 494 22.95 -22.98 1.62
C HIS A 494 22.49 -23.70 0.34
N TRP A 495 21.83 -23.00 -0.59
CA TRP A 495 21.39 -23.56 -1.87
C TRP A 495 22.54 -24.20 -2.65
N GLU A 496 23.71 -23.56 -2.70
CA GLU A 496 24.91 -24.05 -3.41
C GLU A 496 25.25 -25.51 -3.04
N VAL A 497 25.11 -25.89 -1.77
CA VAL A 497 25.47 -27.23 -1.25
C VAL A 497 24.27 -28.15 -0.96
N ALA A 498 23.05 -27.62 -1.00
CA ALA A 498 21.85 -28.38 -0.68
C ALA A 498 21.50 -29.43 -1.74
N ASN A 499 21.09 -30.61 -1.27
CA ASN A 499 20.59 -31.74 -2.07
C ASN A 499 19.19 -32.22 -1.61
N ARG A 500 18.58 -31.50 -0.67
CA ARG A 500 17.24 -31.73 -0.12
C ARG A 500 16.54 -30.39 0.06
N ILE A 501 15.21 -30.41 0.01
CA ILE A 501 14.39 -29.24 0.34
C ILE A 501 14.69 -28.78 1.77
N TYR A 502 14.83 -27.47 1.95
CA TYR A 502 15.02 -26.84 3.25
C TYR A 502 14.07 -25.68 3.43
N ARG A 503 13.73 -25.39 4.69
CA ARG A 503 12.80 -24.34 5.07
C ARG A 503 13.50 -22.97 5.08
N ASN A 504 12.79 -21.96 4.59
CA ASN A 504 13.16 -20.55 4.74
C ASN A 504 12.19 -19.83 5.67
N TYR A 505 12.62 -18.69 6.16
CA TYR A 505 11.78 -17.74 6.87
C TYR A 505 11.42 -16.61 5.93
N TYR A 506 10.17 -16.17 5.99
CA TYR A 506 9.73 -14.99 5.24
C TYR A 506 10.59 -13.79 5.63
N GLU A 507 11.00 -13.02 4.63
CA GLU A 507 11.65 -11.73 4.80
C GLU A 507 10.84 -10.63 4.12
N ILE A 508 10.88 -9.44 4.70
CA ILE A 508 10.26 -8.25 4.11
C ILE A 508 10.92 -7.99 2.75
N PHE A 509 10.10 -7.65 1.76
CA PHE A 509 10.48 -7.42 0.34
C PHE A 509 10.81 -8.67 -0.48
N TRP A 510 10.64 -9.87 0.08
CA TRP A 510 10.89 -11.07 -0.70
C TRP A 510 9.95 -11.18 -1.90
N GLU A 511 10.52 -11.36 -3.09
CA GLU A 511 9.86 -11.51 -4.37
C GLU A 511 10.07 -12.93 -4.94
N PRO A 512 9.39 -13.97 -4.43
CA PRO A 512 9.78 -15.34 -4.72
C PRO A 512 9.12 -15.92 -5.98
N TYR A 513 9.81 -16.85 -6.64
CA TYR A 513 9.28 -17.73 -7.69
C TYR A 513 9.05 -19.10 -7.10
N CYS A 514 7.78 -19.52 -6.91
CA CYS A 514 7.47 -20.75 -6.19
C CYS A 514 6.41 -21.62 -6.88
N VAL A 515 6.50 -22.92 -6.61
CA VAL A 515 5.43 -23.89 -6.84
C VAL A 515 4.49 -23.89 -5.65
N PHE A 516 3.18 -23.85 -5.91
CA PHE A 516 2.15 -23.95 -4.88
C PHE A 516 0.89 -24.61 -5.43
N ASN A 517 -0.02 -25.02 -4.54
CA ASN A 517 -1.31 -25.60 -4.93
C ASN A 517 -2.34 -24.48 -5.16
N LYS A 518 -2.85 -24.33 -6.38
CA LYS A 518 -3.77 -23.25 -6.75
C LYS A 518 -5.14 -23.33 -6.05
N THR A 519 -5.55 -24.50 -5.60
CA THR A 519 -6.87 -24.70 -4.97
C THR A 519 -6.91 -24.25 -3.52
N THR A 520 -5.75 -24.20 -2.86
CA THR A 520 -5.64 -23.79 -1.46
C THR A 520 -4.96 -22.43 -1.29
N THR A 521 -4.12 -22.04 -2.25
CA THR A 521 -3.33 -20.80 -2.18
C THR A 521 -4.15 -19.60 -2.60
N LEU A 522 -4.03 -18.52 -1.83
CA LEU A 522 -4.64 -17.24 -2.17
C LEU A 522 -4.17 -16.79 -3.55
N GLN A 523 -5.10 -16.35 -4.40
CA GLN A 523 -4.78 -15.74 -5.69
C GLN A 523 -4.03 -14.41 -5.52
N TYR A 524 -3.40 -13.96 -6.61
CA TYR A 524 -2.80 -12.64 -6.65
C TYR A 524 -3.88 -11.56 -6.63
N ASP A 525 -3.63 -10.42 -5.98
CA ASP A 525 -4.62 -9.34 -5.93
C ASP A 525 -4.66 -8.61 -7.29
N PRO A 526 -5.79 -8.61 -8.02
CA PRO A 526 -5.86 -8.12 -9.40
C PRO A 526 -5.71 -6.59 -9.51
N ARG A 527 -5.76 -5.84 -8.40
CA ARG A 527 -5.56 -4.39 -8.40
C ARG A 527 -4.13 -4.00 -8.76
N PHE A 528 -3.15 -4.89 -8.58
CA PHE A 528 -1.79 -4.63 -9.05
C PHE A 528 -1.72 -4.72 -10.56
N SER A 529 -1.30 -3.60 -11.15
CA SER A 529 -1.08 -3.41 -12.57
C SER A 529 0.19 -2.57 -12.77
N GLY A 530 0.83 -2.70 -13.93
CA GLY A 530 2.19 -2.22 -14.15
C GLY A 530 3.23 -3.14 -13.50
N TYR A 531 4.35 -2.57 -13.06
CA TYR A 531 5.49 -3.32 -12.56
C TYR A 531 5.77 -3.04 -11.08
N GLY A 532 6.09 -4.11 -10.34
CA GLY A 532 6.57 -4.06 -8.96
C GLY A 532 5.49 -4.27 -7.91
N TRP A 533 5.92 -4.68 -6.72
CA TRP A 533 5.10 -4.91 -5.52
C TRP A 533 4.05 -6.01 -5.58
N ASP A 534 3.76 -6.57 -6.75
CA ASP A 534 2.76 -7.61 -6.96
C ASP A 534 3.15 -8.92 -6.26
N LYS A 535 4.32 -9.48 -6.57
CA LYS A 535 4.81 -10.74 -5.98
C LYS A 535 5.21 -10.57 -4.51
N VAL A 536 5.78 -9.42 -4.15
CA VAL A 536 6.10 -9.07 -2.75
C VAL A 536 4.85 -9.05 -1.87
N SER A 537 3.77 -8.43 -2.36
CA SER A 537 2.50 -8.37 -1.61
C SER A 537 1.85 -9.74 -1.51
N HIS A 538 1.88 -10.54 -2.58
CA HIS A 538 1.39 -11.92 -2.55
C HIS A 538 2.15 -12.79 -1.54
N ALA A 539 3.49 -12.73 -1.57
CA ALA A 539 4.32 -13.42 -0.59
C ALA A 539 3.97 -12.98 0.83
N TYR A 540 3.84 -11.69 1.09
CA TYR A 540 3.43 -11.19 2.41
C TYR A 540 2.06 -11.69 2.85
N HIS A 541 1.06 -11.72 1.95
CA HIS A 541 -0.27 -12.22 2.27
C HIS A 541 -0.23 -13.69 2.69
N LEU A 542 0.49 -14.52 1.95
CA LEU A 542 0.63 -15.93 2.28
C LEU A 542 1.32 -16.13 3.63
N TYR A 543 2.34 -15.31 3.94
CA TYR A 543 2.97 -15.32 5.26
C TYR A 543 1.95 -15.02 6.38
N LEU A 544 1.05 -14.06 6.18
CA LEU A 544 -0.03 -13.79 7.13
C LEU A 544 -0.97 -14.98 7.31
N PHE A 545 -1.15 -15.85 6.31
CA PHE A 545 -1.94 -17.07 6.40
C PHE A 545 -1.15 -18.31 6.83
N ASP A 546 -0.04 -18.12 7.55
CA ASP A 546 0.81 -19.20 8.06
C ASP A 546 1.34 -20.14 6.95
N TYR A 547 1.50 -19.63 5.73
CA TYR A 547 2.21 -20.38 4.69
C TYR A 547 3.68 -20.53 5.04
N GLN A 548 4.21 -21.70 4.71
CA GLN A 548 5.60 -22.05 4.91
C GLN A 548 6.35 -22.01 3.58
N TYR A 549 7.57 -21.49 3.61
CA TYR A 549 8.41 -21.36 2.43
C TYR A 549 9.55 -22.34 2.50
N PHE A 550 9.81 -22.99 1.38
CA PHE A 550 10.86 -23.98 1.24
C PHE A 550 11.64 -23.71 -0.05
N THR A 551 12.95 -23.90 -0.07
CA THR A 551 13.72 -23.82 -1.31
C THR A 551 13.88 -25.23 -1.90
N VAL A 552 13.62 -25.37 -3.20
CA VAL A 552 13.90 -26.58 -3.98
C VAL A 552 15.39 -26.62 -4.34
N PRO A 553 16.12 -27.70 -4.03
CA PRO A 553 17.52 -27.86 -4.44
C PRO A 553 17.60 -28.23 -5.92
N ASP A 554 18.81 -28.16 -6.49
CA ASP A 554 19.17 -28.63 -7.84
C ASP A 554 18.49 -27.94 -9.03
N VAL A 555 17.48 -27.10 -8.78
CA VAL A 555 16.75 -26.34 -9.79
C VAL A 555 16.99 -24.85 -9.59
N PHE A 556 17.21 -24.14 -10.69
CA PHE A 556 17.37 -22.70 -10.72
C PHE A 556 16.69 -22.10 -11.96
N ILE A 557 16.55 -20.78 -11.94
CA ILE A 557 16.10 -20.00 -13.09
C ILE A 557 17.08 -18.86 -13.36
N ALA A 558 17.20 -18.45 -14.62
CA ALA A 558 17.97 -17.26 -14.98
C ALA A 558 17.09 -16.26 -15.75
N HIS A 559 17.26 -14.98 -15.45
CA HIS A 559 16.59 -13.89 -16.15
C HIS A 559 17.24 -13.65 -17.51
N LEU A 560 16.45 -13.69 -18.58
CA LEU A 560 16.82 -13.25 -19.93
C LEU A 560 16.92 -11.73 -19.93
N ASP A 561 18.13 -11.22 -20.07
CA ASP A 561 18.35 -9.78 -20.10
C ASP A 561 17.58 -9.16 -21.27
N HIS A 562 17.09 -7.95 -21.03
CA HIS A 562 16.30 -7.25 -22.01
C HIS A 562 16.33 -5.74 -21.80
N PRO A 563 16.15 -4.97 -22.90
CA PRO A 563 16.01 -3.52 -22.78
C PRO A 563 14.90 -3.13 -21.80
N LEU A 564 15.16 -2.02 -21.13
CA LEU A 564 14.19 -1.38 -20.25
C LEU A 564 12.91 -1.06 -21.03
N ALA A 565 11.78 -1.58 -20.56
CA ALA A 565 10.49 -1.29 -21.15
C ALA A 565 10.13 0.22 -21.02
N PRO A 566 9.41 0.81 -22.00
CA PRO A 566 9.05 2.22 -21.98
C PRO A 566 8.33 2.68 -20.71
N TRP A 567 7.56 1.79 -20.06
CA TRP A 567 6.82 2.05 -18.83
C TRP A 567 7.69 2.31 -17.59
N ILE A 568 9.02 2.21 -17.70
CA ILE A 568 9.94 2.55 -16.60
C ILE A 568 9.93 4.05 -16.31
N LYS A 569 9.61 4.89 -17.30
CA LYS A 569 9.37 6.33 -17.10
C LYS A 569 7.94 6.55 -16.61
N ARG A 570 7.71 6.31 -15.32
CA ARG A 570 6.41 6.51 -14.68
C ARG A 570 6.16 7.98 -14.36
N THR A 571 4.91 8.39 -14.52
CA THR A 571 4.38 9.63 -13.95
C THR A 571 4.28 9.52 -12.42
N ASN A 572 4.17 10.66 -11.73
CA ASN A 572 3.92 10.68 -10.29
C ASN A 572 2.57 10.04 -9.92
N GLU A 573 1.58 10.15 -10.81
CA GLU A 573 0.27 9.51 -10.64
C GLU A 573 0.37 7.98 -10.68
N GLU A 574 1.08 7.42 -11.65
CA GLU A 574 1.31 5.97 -11.74
C GLU A 574 2.07 5.44 -10.53
N ASN A 575 3.09 6.18 -10.07
CA ASN A 575 3.81 5.79 -8.86
C ASN A 575 2.89 5.80 -7.64
N LEU A 576 2.11 6.86 -7.42
CA LEU A 576 1.14 6.90 -6.32
C LEU A 576 0.18 5.72 -6.38
N GLN A 577 -0.34 5.39 -7.56
CA GLN A 577 -1.31 4.31 -7.72
C GLN A 577 -0.73 2.94 -7.35
N ILE A 578 0.54 2.67 -7.67
CA ILE A 578 1.23 1.42 -7.23
C ILE A 578 1.21 1.31 -5.70
N TRP A 579 1.52 2.40 -4.99
CA TRP A 579 1.55 2.39 -3.53
C TRP A 579 0.15 2.30 -2.92
N ILE A 580 -0.81 3.06 -3.44
CA ILE A 580 -2.21 2.95 -3.03
C ILE A 580 -2.71 1.51 -3.19
N ASN A 581 -2.43 0.88 -4.34
CA ASN A 581 -2.81 -0.50 -4.61
C ASN A 581 -2.19 -1.46 -3.59
N GLN A 582 -0.91 -1.26 -3.24
CA GLN A 582 -0.26 -2.05 -2.20
C GLN A 582 -0.92 -1.90 -0.83
N TYR A 583 -1.12 -0.65 -0.37
CA TYR A 583 -1.74 -0.39 0.93
C TYR A 583 -3.15 -0.93 1.01
N GLU A 584 -3.96 -0.66 -0.02
CA GLU A 584 -5.31 -1.16 -0.07
C GLU A 584 -5.34 -2.70 -0.14
N SER A 585 -4.34 -3.36 -0.73
CA SER A 585 -4.25 -4.83 -0.71
C SER A 585 -4.14 -5.37 0.69
N MET A 586 -3.20 -4.81 1.46
CA MET A 586 -2.97 -5.19 2.84
C MET A 586 -4.21 -4.90 3.71
N VAL A 587 -4.84 -3.75 3.50
CA VAL A 587 -6.06 -3.33 4.22
C VAL A 587 -7.21 -4.29 3.90
N HIS A 588 -7.46 -4.54 2.62
CA HIS A 588 -8.54 -5.42 2.14
C HIS A 588 -8.38 -6.84 2.70
N LEU A 589 -7.18 -7.40 2.64
CA LEU A 589 -6.87 -8.72 3.15
C LEU A 589 -7.10 -8.84 4.67
N GLN A 590 -6.64 -7.83 5.42
CA GLN A 590 -6.88 -7.77 6.85
C GLN A 590 -8.38 -7.69 7.17
N TYR A 591 -9.13 -6.88 6.44
CA TYR A 591 -10.58 -6.79 6.61
C TYR A 591 -11.29 -8.11 6.30
N LYS A 592 -11.02 -8.71 5.15
CA LYS A 592 -11.72 -9.91 4.68
C LYS A 592 -11.47 -11.14 5.56
N HIS A 593 -10.32 -11.23 6.22
CA HIS A 593 -9.91 -12.45 6.90
C HIS A 593 -9.70 -12.31 8.41
N TYR A 594 -9.57 -11.09 8.96
CA TYR A 594 -9.27 -10.85 10.38
C TYR A 594 -10.33 -9.99 11.10
N HIS A 595 -11.62 -10.31 10.95
CA HIS A 595 -12.81 -9.60 11.50
C HIS A 595 -12.92 -9.47 13.04
N SER A 596 -11.86 -9.66 13.82
CA SER A 596 -11.92 -9.60 15.30
C SER A 596 -11.82 -8.17 15.83
N LYS A 597 -12.28 -7.88 17.06
CA LYS A 597 -12.09 -6.55 17.72
C LYS A 597 -10.63 -6.07 17.78
N ASP A 598 -9.66 -6.95 17.49
CA ASP A 598 -8.23 -6.71 17.43
C ASP A 598 -7.68 -6.51 16.00
N THR A 599 -8.52 -6.33 14.94
CA THR A 599 -8.07 -6.06 13.54
C THR A 599 -6.95 -5.01 13.49
N PHE A 600 -7.00 -4.04 14.40
CA PHE A 600 -6.04 -2.94 14.50
C PHE A 600 -4.73 -3.20 15.27
N LYS A 601 -4.59 -4.30 16.01
CA LYS A 601 -3.28 -4.73 16.50
C LYS A 601 -2.37 -5.16 15.35
N ASN A 602 -2.94 -5.67 14.25
CA ASN A 602 -2.20 -6.14 13.08
C ASN A 602 -1.87 -5.02 12.07
N PHE A 603 -2.54 -3.87 12.16
CA PHE A 603 -2.12 -2.63 11.48
C PHE A 603 -0.75 -2.11 11.98
N ARG A 604 -0.24 -2.65 13.09
CA ARG A 604 1.14 -2.42 13.57
C ARG A 604 2.18 -2.87 12.53
N PHE A 605 1.89 -3.88 11.70
CA PHE A 605 2.79 -4.30 10.63
C PHE A 605 2.83 -3.34 9.43
N ILE A 606 1.71 -2.70 9.09
CA ILE A 606 1.72 -1.57 8.13
C ILE A 606 2.59 -0.43 8.67
N ASN A 607 2.56 -0.18 9.98
CA ASN A 607 3.47 0.78 10.61
C ASN A 607 4.95 0.32 10.64
N ILE A 608 5.24 -0.98 10.73
CA ILE A 608 6.61 -1.54 10.69
C ILE A 608 7.20 -1.39 9.28
N MET A 609 6.43 -1.72 8.24
CA MET A 609 6.79 -1.47 6.84
C MET A 609 7.07 0.02 6.58
N ASN A 610 6.36 0.91 7.30
CA ASN A 610 6.50 2.36 7.15
C ASN A 610 7.64 3.01 7.96
N ASN A 611 8.13 2.40 9.06
CA ASN A 611 9.07 3.08 9.99
C ASN A 611 10.42 2.38 10.20
N ASP A 612 10.53 1.06 9.99
CA ASP A 612 11.67 0.29 10.51
C ASP A 612 12.61 -0.29 9.44
N VAL A 613 12.34 -0.11 8.15
CA VAL A 613 13.18 -0.68 7.08
C VAL A 613 13.56 0.41 6.07
N PRO A 614 14.86 0.74 5.91
CA PRO A 614 15.31 1.58 4.82
C PRO A 614 14.97 0.87 3.53
N PHE A 615 14.15 1.53 2.72
CA PHE A 615 13.86 1.06 1.39
C PHE A 615 15.09 1.26 0.49
N PRO A 616 15.46 0.27 -0.34
CA PRO A 616 16.28 0.56 -1.50
C PRO A 616 15.50 1.62 -2.28
N GLU A 617 16.12 2.76 -2.55
CA GLU A 617 15.51 3.75 -3.43
C GLU A 617 15.04 2.98 -4.67
N VAL A 618 13.77 3.13 -5.08
CA VAL A 618 13.30 2.54 -6.34
C VAL A 618 14.22 2.97 -7.50
N GLU A 619 14.96 4.08 -7.32
CA GLU A 619 16.04 4.56 -8.18
C GLU A 619 17.39 3.86 -8.06
N LYS A 620 17.68 3.20 -6.93
CA LYS A 620 18.84 2.31 -6.72
C LYS A 620 18.55 0.85 -7.10
N ILE A 621 17.28 0.48 -7.23
CA ILE A 621 16.84 -0.74 -7.93
C ILE A 621 17.03 -0.57 -9.47
N LYS A 622 17.12 0.67 -9.97
CA LYS A 622 17.34 1.00 -11.40
C LYS A 622 18.69 0.52 -11.91
#